data_AF-A0A523BXW4-F1
#
_entry.id   AF-A0A523BXW4-F1
#
_cell.length_a   1.000
_cell.length_b   1.000
_cell.length_c   1.000
_cell.angle_alpha   90.00
_cell.angle_beta   90.00
_cell.angle_gamma   90.00
#
_symmetry.space_group_name_H-M   'P 1'
#
loop_
_entity.id
_entity.type
_entity.pdbx_description
1 polymer ?
#
loop_
_entity_poly.entity_id
_entity_poly.type
_entity_poly.pdbx_seq_one_letter_code
_entity_poly.pdbx_strand_id
1 'polypeptide(L)'
;MPGKDLDFFIAQDKKNPVELRGYVWKVIMDPTRVDDDPGMFYGRLFRMIDIRLNRDEKSTWPEGIVFEHIASGCRLTYKDGLLMDLTNSKVIQKKPRIRDRSRRPDCRNQAKGESMARKQNQISSNSQMRRFVLIRVEDLTGVSGTGEVAEGTVFSSGLAVIHWLREPYAMGVYQTLEDVISVHGHEGRTQLQFID
;
A
#
# COMPACT_ATOMS: atom_id res chain seq x y z
N MET A 1 -8.69 38.88 -9.21
CA MET A 1 -8.46 38.01 -8.03
C MET A 1 -9.27 36.74 -8.23
N PRO A 2 -8.69 35.56 -8.00
CA PRO A 2 -8.99 34.35 -8.76
C PRO A 2 -10.08 33.49 -8.10
N GLY A 3 -11.01 32.98 -8.91
CA GLY A 3 -11.80 31.81 -8.58
C GLY A 3 -10.98 30.56 -8.90
N LYS A 4 -10.17 30.12 -7.94
CA LYS A 4 -9.70 28.74 -7.83
C LYS A 4 -10.49 28.17 -6.67
N ASP A 5 -11.30 27.14 -6.94
CA ASP A 5 -11.72 26.08 -6.01
C ASP A 5 -12.90 25.35 -6.67
N LEU A 6 -12.55 24.58 -7.69
CA LEU A 6 -13.31 23.39 -8.05
C LEU A 6 -12.37 22.25 -7.71
N ASP A 7 -12.53 21.80 -6.48
CA ASP A 7 -11.75 20.76 -5.85
C ASP A 7 -11.64 19.53 -6.75
N PHE A 8 -10.40 19.20 -7.10
CA PHE A 8 -10.03 17.96 -7.78
C PHE A 8 -10.09 16.78 -6.79
N PHE A 9 -11.26 16.54 -6.21
CA PHE A 9 -11.51 15.29 -5.48
C PHE A 9 -11.59 14.16 -6.50
N ILE A 10 -10.68 13.19 -6.41
CA ILE A 10 -10.88 11.91 -7.08
C ILE A 10 -11.96 11.17 -6.29
N ALA A 11 -13.21 11.35 -6.70
CA ALA A 11 -14.32 10.52 -6.22
C ALA A 11 -14.08 9.07 -6.67
N GLN A 12 -14.18 8.13 -5.73
CA GLN A 12 -14.20 6.71 -6.04
C GLN A 12 -15.45 6.41 -6.88
N ASP A 13 -15.28 6.22 -8.20
CA ASP A 13 -16.38 5.81 -9.06
C ASP A 13 -16.82 4.39 -8.69
N LYS A 14 -18.05 4.26 -8.18
CA LYS A 14 -18.65 3.00 -7.71
C LYS A 14 -18.87 1.98 -8.85
N LYS A 15 -18.63 2.34 -10.12
CA LYS A 15 -19.05 1.57 -11.30
C LYS A 15 -18.02 0.61 -11.89
N ASN A 16 -16.74 0.73 -11.57
CA ASN A 16 -15.74 -0.24 -12.02
C ASN A 16 -15.21 -0.98 -10.79
N PRO A 17 -15.39 -2.32 -10.69
CA PRO A 17 -14.65 -3.07 -9.70
C PRO A 17 -13.19 -2.92 -10.08
N VAL A 18 -12.47 -2.05 -9.37
CA VAL A 18 -11.04 -1.85 -9.49
C VAL A 18 -10.44 -3.25 -9.47
N GLU A 19 -9.71 -3.63 -10.52
CA GLU A 19 -8.99 -4.89 -10.53
C GLU A 19 -7.87 -4.75 -9.49
N LEU A 20 -8.19 -5.15 -8.25
CA LEU A 20 -7.37 -5.01 -7.06
C LEU A 20 -6.13 -5.91 -7.21
N ARG A 21 -5.13 -5.44 -7.96
CA ARG A 21 -3.91 -6.17 -8.36
C ARG A 21 -3.14 -6.74 -7.16
N GLY A 22 -3.60 -7.88 -6.67
CA GLY A 22 -3.05 -8.56 -5.49
C GLY A 22 -3.50 -8.01 -4.14
N TYR A 23 -4.38 -7.00 -4.07
CA TYR A 23 -4.98 -6.51 -2.82
C TYR A 23 -6.14 -7.43 -2.39
N VAL A 24 -5.78 -8.65 -2.04
CA VAL A 24 -6.73 -9.76 -1.83
C VAL A 24 -6.74 -10.28 -0.40
N TRP A 25 -6.07 -9.58 0.52
CA TRP A 25 -6.05 -9.93 1.94
C TRP A 25 -6.72 -8.84 2.75
N LYS A 26 -7.60 -9.21 3.69
CA LYS A 26 -8.21 -8.28 4.64
C LYS A 26 -7.88 -8.69 6.07
N VAL A 27 -7.81 -7.74 7.00
CA VAL A 27 -7.74 -8.09 8.43
C VAL A 27 -9.15 -8.45 8.89
N ILE A 28 -9.29 -9.61 9.54
CA ILE A 28 -10.56 -10.11 10.09
C ILE A 28 -10.55 -10.18 11.62
N MET A 29 -9.38 -9.99 12.24
CA MET A 29 -9.23 -9.92 13.69
C MET A 29 -7.98 -9.10 14.01
N ASP A 30 -8.12 -8.13 14.90
CA ASP A 30 -7.02 -7.37 15.50
C ASP A 30 -7.18 -7.45 17.02
N PRO A 31 -6.35 -8.23 17.73
CA PRO A 31 -6.46 -8.38 19.19
C PRO A 31 -6.26 -7.09 19.99
N THR A 32 -5.75 -6.03 19.35
CA THR A 32 -5.53 -4.73 19.99
C THR A 32 -6.73 -3.80 19.88
N ARG A 33 -7.81 -4.23 19.20
CA ARG A 33 -9.03 -3.44 18.95
C ARG A 33 -10.28 -4.29 19.11
N VAL A 34 -11.34 -3.70 19.65
CA VAL A 34 -12.55 -4.46 20.04
C VAL A 34 -13.83 -3.91 19.40
N ASP A 35 -13.86 -2.62 19.05
CA ASP A 35 -15.11 -1.92 18.68
C ASP A 35 -15.21 -1.55 17.18
N ASP A 36 -14.20 -1.86 16.38
CA ASP A 36 -14.11 -1.50 14.96
C ASP A 36 -14.12 -2.72 14.03
N ASP A 37 -14.56 -2.52 12.77
CA ASP A 37 -14.23 -3.46 11.70
C ASP A 37 -12.71 -3.64 11.63
N PRO A 38 -12.15 -4.84 11.90
CA PRO A 38 -10.72 -5.03 12.15
C PRO A 38 -9.81 -4.54 11.01
N GLY A 39 -10.30 -4.55 9.77
CA GLY A 39 -9.58 -4.04 8.61
C GLY A 39 -9.59 -2.53 8.45
N MET A 40 -10.52 -1.82 9.07
CA MET A 40 -10.70 -0.39 8.84
C MET A 40 -9.55 0.45 9.35
N PHE A 41 -8.90 0.07 10.45
CA PHE A 41 -7.74 0.83 10.93
C PHE A 41 -6.56 0.80 9.94
N TYR A 42 -6.37 -0.32 9.23
CA TYR A 42 -5.16 -0.57 8.45
C TYR A 42 -5.29 -0.24 6.95
N GLY A 43 -6.46 0.23 6.49
CA GLY A 43 -6.70 0.47 5.06
C GLY A 43 -7.38 -0.69 4.32
N ARG A 44 -8.19 -1.50 5.01
CA ARG A 44 -9.04 -2.60 4.51
C ARG A 44 -8.30 -3.76 3.84
N LEU A 45 -7.58 -3.52 2.75
CA LEU A 45 -7.00 -4.53 1.87
C LEU A 45 -5.47 -4.44 1.76
N PHE A 46 -4.83 -5.60 1.67
CA PHE A 46 -3.38 -5.78 1.64
C PHE A 46 -2.95 -6.73 0.54
N ARG A 47 -1.72 -6.56 0.07
CA ARG A 47 -1.02 -7.57 -0.73
C ARG A 47 -0.23 -8.47 0.19
N MET A 48 0.07 -9.68 -0.30
CA MET A 48 1.00 -10.59 0.38
C MET A 48 2.36 -9.94 0.68
N ILE A 49 2.81 -9.01 -0.17
CA ILE A 49 4.08 -8.31 0.04
C ILE A 49 4.04 -7.28 1.17
N ASP A 50 2.86 -6.79 1.53
CA ASP A 50 2.66 -5.84 2.64
C ASP A 50 2.56 -6.60 3.98
N ILE A 51 2.12 -7.87 3.95
CA ILE A 51 1.98 -8.74 5.12
C ILE A 51 3.30 -9.48 5.42
N ARG A 52 3.99 -9.99 4.39
CA ARG A 52 5.17 -10.86 4.54
C ARG A 52 6.47 -10.05 4.66
N LEU A 53 7.12 -10.17 5.82
CA LEU A 53 8.37 -9.49 6.14
C LEU A 53 9.56 -9.91 5.28
N ASN A 54 10.48 -8.96 5.09
CA ASN A 54 11.84 -9.22 4.66
C ASN A 54 12.68 -9.79 5.81
N ARG A 55 13.76 -10.52 5.51
CA ARG A 55 14.61 -11.22 6.49
C ARG A 55 14.95 -10.40 7.74
N ASP A 56 15.38 -9.15 7.52
CA ASP A 56 15.92 -8.27 8.57
C ASP A 56 14.83 -7.36 9.19
N GLU A 57 13.57 -7.51 8.76
CA GLU A 57 12.44 -6.68 9.18
C GLU A 57 11.73 -7.30 10.39
N LYS A 58 11.35 -6.46 11.35
CA LYS A 58 10.48 -6.84 12.47
C LYS A 58 9.03 -6.61 12.07
N SER A 59 8.12 -7.47 12.54
CA SER A 59 6.70 -7.26 12.30
C SER A 59 6.25 -5.94 12.93
N THR A 60 5.55 -5.12 12.16
CA THR A 60 4.78 -3.98 12.67
C THR A 60 3.35 -4.38 13.04
N TRP A 61 2.96 -5.63 12.75
CA TRP A 61 1.65 -6.16 13.05
C TRP A 61 1.58 -6.72 14.47
N PRO A 62 0.47 -6.50 15.20
CA PRO A 62 0.30 -7.03 16.54
C PRO A 62 0.24 -8.55 16.55
N GLU A 63 0.64 -9.13 17.68
CA GLU A 63 0.57 -10.56 17.93
C GLU A 63 -0.88 -11.04 17.88
N GLY A 64 -1.14 -12.14 17.16
CA GLY A 64 -2.47 -12.73 17.03
C GLY A 64 -3.40 -12.04 16.02
N ILE A 65 -2.94 -11.01 15.29
CA ILE A 65 -3.70 -10.46 14.15
C ILE A 65 -4.05 -11.56 13.15
N VAL A 66 -5.22 -11.50 12.51
CA VAL A 66 -5.61 -12.48 11.48
C VAL A 66 -5.94 -11.79 10.17
N PHE A 67 -5.26 -12.22 9.11
CA PHE A 67 -5.56 -11.85 7.73
C PHE A 67 -6.32 -12.98 7.05
N GLU A 68 -7.28 -12.64 6.19
CA GLU A 68 -8.03 -13.59 5.37
C GLU A 68 -7.92 -13.22 3.89
N HIS A 69 -7.61 -14.20 3.05
CA HIS A 69 -7.65 -14.04 1.61
C HIS A 69 -9.10 -14.05 1.13
N ILE A 70 -9.52 -13.01 0.40
CA ILE A 70 -10.92 -12.79 -0.01
C ILE A 70 -11.47 -13.96 -0.84
N ALA A 71 -10.72 -14.45 -1.83
CA ALA A 71 -11.19 -15.53 -2.70
C ALA A 71 -11.01 -16.95 -2.13
N SER A 72 -9.84 -17.28 -1.57
CA SER A 72 -9.55 -18.65 -1.09
C SER A 72 -9.94 -18.91 0.36
N GLY A 73 -10.21 -17.87 1.16
CA GLY A 73 -10.44 -18.00 2.60
C GLY A 73 -9.20 -18.40 3.40
N CYS A 74 -8.01 -18.43 2.77
CA CYS A 74 -6.76 -18.74 3.47
C CYS A 74 -6.52 -17.72 4.58
N ARG A 75 -6.10 -18.18 5.77
CA ARG A 75 -5.89 -17.32 6.93
C ARG A 75 -4.44 -17.28 7.35
N LEU A 76 -3.93 -16.08 7.62
CA LEU A 76 -2.58 -15.87 8.13
C LEU A 76 -2.62 -15.17 9.49
N THR A 77 -1.64 -15.42 10.34
CA THR A 77 -1.47 -14.72 11.61
C THR A 77 -0.01 -14.48 11.94
N TYR A 78 0.26 -13.48 12.77
CA TYR A 78 1.56 -13.33 13.42
C TYR A 78 1.55 -14.03 14.77
N LYS A 79 2.49 -14.95 14.95
CA LYS A 79 2.78 -15.59 16.24
C LYS A 79 4.27 -15.63 16.51
N ASP A 80 4.71 -15.16 17.68
CA ASP A 80 6.11 -15.06 18.09
C ASP A 80 6.99 -14.36 17.03
N GLY A 81 6.42 -13.34 16.36
CA GLY A 81 7.08 -12.61 15.27
C GLY A 81 7.22 -13.37 13.94
N LEU A 82 6.61 -14.55 13.82
CA LEU A 82 6.57 -15.38 12.61
C LEU A 82 5.20 -15.30 11.94
N LEU A 83 5.20 -15.22 10.61
CA LEU A 83 3.96 -15.29 9.83
C LEU A 83 3.56 -16.77 9.65
N MET A 84 2.40 -17.14 10.17
CA MET A 84 1.85 -18.51 10.09
C MET A 84 0.61 -18.54 9.19
N ASP A 85 0.49 -19.58 8.38
CA ASP A 85 -0.70 -19.98 7.65
C ASP A 85 -1.54 -20.90 8.54
N LEU A 86 -2.70 -20.39 8.98
CA LEU A 86 -3.66 -21.10 9.83
C LEU A 86 -4.49 -22.13 9.05
N THR A 87 -4.60 -22.00 7.73
CA THR A 87 -5.36 -22.94 6.90
C THR A 87 -4.56 -24.20 6.65
N ASN A 88 -3.26 -24.08 6.42
CA ASN A 88 -2.37 -25.21 6.14
C ASN A 88 -1.44 -25.58 7.31
N SER A 89 -1.51 -24.86 8.43
CA SER A 89 -0.63 -25.02 9.60
C SER A 89 0.87 -24.95 9.25
N LYS A 90 1.26 -23.96 8.45
CA LYS A 90 2.64 -23.80 7.95
C LYS A 90 3.22 -22.43 8.30
N VAL A 91 4.50 -22.38 8.64
CA VAL A 91 5.22 -21.11 8.82
C VAL A 91 5.66 -20.57 7.45
N ILE A 92 5.25 -19.33 7.13
CA ILE A 92 5.66 -18.62 5.93
C ILE A 92 7.02 -17.97 6.20
N GLN A 93 8.04 -18.46 5.50
CA GLN A 93 9.40 -17.95 5.64
C GLN A 93 9.49 -16.50 5.17
N LYS A 94 10.33 -15.68 5.83
CA LYS A 94 10.66 -14.32 5.36
C LYS A 94 11.24 -14.35 3.94
N LYS A 95 11.11 -13.24 3.19
CA LYS A 95 11.72 -13.17 1.85
C LYS A 95 13.25 -13.27 1.96
N PRO A 96 13.91 -14.17 1.20
CA PRO A 96 15.35 -14.27 1.20
C PRO A 96 15.99 -13.02 0.60
N ARG A 97 17.18 -12.66 1.08
CA ARG A 97 17.92 -11.53 0.55
C ARG A 97 18.50 -11.90 -0.82
N ILE A 98 17.85 -11.48 -1.89
CA ILE A 98 18.42 -11.56 -3.24
C ILE A 98 19.44 -10.42 -3.38
N ARG A 99 20.72 -10.71 -3.12
CA ARG A 99 21.82 -9.84 -3.54
C ARG A 99 22.14 -10.19 -4.99
N ASP A 100 21.61 -9.41 -5.92
CA ASP A 100 22.08 -9.43 -7.30
C ASP A 100 23.52 -8.88 -7.34
N ARG A 101 24.50 -9.77 -7.17
CA ARG A 101 25.93 -9.42 -7.31
C ARG A 101 26.36 -9.26 -8.77
N SER A 102 25.49 -9.59 -9.73
CA SER A 102 25.80 -9.49 -11.17
C SER A 102 25.73 -8.06 -11.71
N ARG A 103 25.21 -7.11 -10.92
CA ARG A 103 25.19 -5.67 -11.24
C ARG A 103 26.36 -4.87 -10.66
N ARG A 104 27.49 -5.50 -10.35
CA ARG A 104 28.74 -4.73 -10.34
C ARG A 104 29.15 -4.57 -11.80
N PRO A 105 29.17 -3.36 -12.37
CA PRO A 105 29.83 -3.18 -13.64
C PRO A 105 31.31 -3.37 -13.33
N ASP A 106 31.84 -4.56 -13.60
CA ASP A 106 33.26 -4.65 -13.92
C ASP A 106 33.45 -3.76 -15.15
N CYS A 107 34.20 -2.68 -15.01
CA CYS A 107 34.65 -1.86 -16.12
C CYS A 107 35.64 -2.69 -16.97
N ARG A 108 35.15 -3.68 -17.71
CA ARG A 108 35.89 -4.37 -18.77
C ARG A 108 34.97 -4.66 -19.94
N ASN A 109 35.31 -4.00 -21.04
CA ASN A 109 34.76 -4.17 -22.37
C ASN A 109 34.49 -5.64 -22.71
N GLN A 110 33.24 -5.96 -23.08
CA GLN A 110 32.97 -6.71 -24.31
C GLN A 110 31.47 -6.71 -24.66
N ALA A 111 31.25 -6.62 -25.96
CA ALA A 111 29.98 -6.40 -26.63
C ALA A 111 29.18 -7.70 -26.86
N LYS A 112 27.91 -7.48 -27.21
CA LYS A 112 26.92 -8.40 -27.82
C LYS A 112 26.16 -9.34 -26.86
N GLY A 113 24.83 -9.18 -26.84
CA GLY A 113 23.91 -10.13 -26.22
C GLY A 113 22.50 -9.57 -26.01
N GLU A 114 21.73 -9.54 -27.09
CA GLU A 114 20.26 -9.59 -27.21
C GLU A 114 19.37 -8.96 -26.11
N SER A 115 18.74 -7.84 -26.46
CA SER A 115 17.73 -7.16 -25.66
C SER A 115 16.40 -7.92 -25.65
N MET A 116 16.06 -8.55 -24.54
CA MET A 116 14.65 -8.83 -24.26
C MET A 116 13.91 -7.51 -24.08
N ALA A 117 13.01 -7.20 -25.02
CA ALA A 117 12.18 -6.02 -25.01
C ALA A 117 11.31 -6.00 -23.75
N ARG A 118 11.79 -5.32 -22.70
CA ARG A 118 10.92 -4.82 -21.64
C ARG A 118 9.95 -3.85 -22.31
N LYS A 119 8.67 -4.18 -22.32
CA LYS A 119 7.60 -3.21 -22.58
C LYS A 119 7.82 -2.05 -21.61
N GLN A 120 8.45 -0.99 -22.11
CA GLN A 120 8.53 0.28 -21.40
C GLN A 120 7.09 0.74 -21.25
N ASN A 121 6.59 0.80 -20.01
CA ASN A 121 5.42 1.61 -19.73
C ASN A 121 5.75 3.00 -20.27
N GLN A 122 5.01 3.42 -21.29
CA GLN A 122 5.20 4.73 -21.90
C GLN A 122 5.00 5.76 -20.80
N ILE A 123 6.11 6.32 -20.31
CA ILE A 123 6.08 7.49 -19.44
C ILE A 123 5.51 8.59 -20.33
N SER A 124 4.23 8.93 -20.14
CA SER A 124 3.63 10.05 -20.84
C SER A 124 4.49 11.27 -20.55
N SER A 125 5.07 11.87 -21.58
CA SER A 125 6.05 12.96 -21.51
C SER A 125 5.54 14.26 -20.87
N ASN A 126 4.32 14.25 -20.32
CA ASN A 126 3.64 15.37 -19.67
C ASN A 126 3.27 15.14 -18.20
N SER A 127 3.57 13.97 -17.60
CA SER A 127 3.24 13.76 -16.18
C SER A 127 4.33 14.37 -15.29
N GLN A 128 4.07 15.55 -14.73
CA GLN A 128 4.92 16.12 -13.68
C GLN A 128 4.72 15.36 -12.37
N MET A 129 5.73 15.34 -11.50
CA MET A 129 5.56 14.89 -10.13
C MET A 129 4.57 15.82 -9.42
N ARG A 130 3.65 15.24 -8.65
CA ARG A 130 2.61 15.99 -7.95
C ARG A 130 2.53 15.61 -6.47
N ARG A 131 2.32 16.59 -5.61
CA ARG A 131 2.09 16.42 -4.17
C ARG A 131 0.59 16.38 -3.89
N PHE A 132 0.23 15.62 -2.87
CA PHE A 132 -1.15 15.51 -2.43
C PHE A 132 -1.23 15.33 -0.91
N VAL A 133 -2.41 15.56 -0.36
CA VAL A 133 -2.78 15.21 1.01
C VAL A 133 -3.96 14.24 0.99
N LEU A 134 -4.06 13.42 2.04
CA LEU A 134 -5.23 12.59 2.32
C LEU A 134 -6.07 13.28 3.39
N ILE A 135 -7.31 13.62 3.04
CA ILE A 135 -8.27 14.30 3.91
C ILE A 135 -9.33 13.29 4.38
N ARG A 136 -9.33 12.99 5.68
CA ARG A 136 -10.32 12.16 6.36
C ARG A 136 -11.55 13.00 6.70
N VAL A 137 -12.66 12.72 6.04
CA VAL A 137 -13.96 13.38 6.27
C VAL A 137 -14.68 12.79 7.49
N GLU A 138 -14.59 11.47 7.68
CA GLU A 138 -15.26 10.76 8.77
C GLU A 138 -14.33 9.70 9.38
N ASP A 139 -14.06 9.77 10.68
CA ASP A 139 -13.22 8.81 11.40
C ASP A 139 -14.05 7.90 12.31
N LEU A 140 -14.46 6.75 11.77
CA LEU A 140 -15.29 5.79 12.51
C LEU A 140 -14.58 5.15 13.69
N THR A 141 -13.24 5.02 13.62
CA THR A 141 -12.45 4.33 14.65
C THR A 141 -12.04 5.26 15.80
N GLY A 142 -12.13 6.58 15.59
CA GLY A 142 -11.65 7.60 16.52
C GLY A 142 -10.11 7.63 16.71
N VAL A 143 -9.34 6.88 15.91
CA VAL A 143 -7.88 6.79 16.08
C VAL A 143 -7.13 7.89 15.33
N SER A 144 -7.57 8.24 14.12
CA SER A 144 -6.83 9.15 13.23
C SER A 144 -7.32 10.60 13.31
N GLY A 145 -8.55 10.79 13.76
CA GLY A 145 -9.29 12.04 13.66
C GLY A 145 -9.66 12.40 12.22
N THR A 146 -10.32 13.53 12.06
CA THR A 146 -10.70 14.10 10.75
C THR A 146 -9.67 15.14 10.28
N GLY A 147 -9.74 15.53 9.00
CA GLY A 147 -8.84 16.49 8.36
C GLY A 147 -7.66 15.82 7.65
N GLU A 148 -6.54 16.53 7.50
CA GLU A 148 -5.33 15.98 6.88
C GLU A 148 -4.71 14.89 7.76
N VAL A 149 -4.71 13.66 7.26
CA VAL A 149 -4.18 12.48 7.96
C VAL A 149 -2.88 11.96 7.36
N ALA A 150 -2.58 12.30 6.11
CA ALA A 150 -1.32 11.96 5.45
C ALA A 150 -0.95 12.99 4.40
N GLU A 151 0.34 13.12 4.14
CA GLU A 151 0.91 13.83 3.00
C GLU A 151 1.54 12.83 2.03
N GLY A 152 1.65 13.18 0.75
CA GLY A 152 2.18 12.28 -0.24
C GLY A 152 2.64 12.92 -1.53
N THR A 153 3.26 12.10 -2.37
CA THR A 153 3.75 12.47 -3.68
C THR A 153 3.52 11.33 -4.65
N VAL A 154 3.00 11.65 -5.83
CA VAL A 154 2.96 10.76 -6.99
C VAL A 154 4.02 11.19 -8.00
N PHE A 155 4.90 10.27 -8.34
CA PHE A 155 5.94 10.48 -9.34
C PHE A 155 5.34 10.43 -10.75
N SER A 156 6.06 11.00 -11.72
CA SER A 156 5.70 10.94 -13.14
C SER A 156 5.50 9.52 -13.68
N SER A 157 6.09 8.52 -13.02
CA SER A 157 5.94 7.09 -13.31
C SER A 157 4.64 6.47 -12.79
N GLY A 158 3.85 7.20 -11.99
CA GLY A 158 2.67 6.70 -11.29
C GLY A 158 2.96 6.14 -9.89
N LEU A 159 4.23 5.83 -9.56
CA LEU A 159 4.62 5.41 -8.20
C LEU A 159 4.20 6.49 -7.20
N ALA A 160 3.66 6.10 -6.05
CA ALA A 160 3.24 7.04 -5.01
C ALA A 160 3.85 6.70 -3.66
N VAL A 161 4.15 7.72 -2.86
CA VAL A 161 4.60 7.57 -1.47
C VAL A 161 3.69 8.42 -0.58
N ILE A 162 3.35 7.88 0.59
CA ILE A 162 2.62 8.61 1.63
C ILE A 162 3.40 8.57 2.94
N HIS A 163 3.27 9.63 3.73
CA HIS A 163 3.72 9.76 5.10
C HIS A 163 2.52 10.14 5.97
N TRP A 164 2.26 9.34 7.02
CA TRP A 164 1.14 9.57 7.93
C TRP A 164 1.46 10.70 8.90
N LEU A 165 0.51 11.63 9.07
CA LEU A 165 0.60 12.77 10.00
C LEU A 165 -0.01 12.45 11.38
N ARG A 166 -0.25 11.17 11.65
CA ARG A 166 -0.84 10.62 12.87
C ARG A 166 -0.01 9.43 13.32
N GLU A 167 0.06 9.21 14.63
CA GLU A 167 0.78 8.07 15.19
C GLU A 167 0.33 6.75 14.55
N PRO A 168 1.27 5.85 14.17
CA PRO A 168 2.71 5.86 14.48
C PRO A 168 3.60 6.59 13.44
N TYR A 169 3.06 7.50 12.64
CA TYR A 169 3.78 8.28 11.61
C TYR A 169 4.49 7.39 10.56
N ALA A 170 3.82 6.32 10.16
CA ALA A 170 4.37 5.37 9.20
C ALA A 170 4.55 6.00 7.79
N MET A 171 5.31 5.30 6.95
CA MET A 171 5.48 5.65 5.53
C MET A 171 5.10 4.46 4.65
N GLY A 172 4.41 4.71 3.53
CA GLY A 172 3.96 3.68 2.61
C GLY A 172 4.33 3.98 1.15
N VAL A 173 4.67 2.95 0.38
CA VAL A 173 5.00 3.05 -1.05
C VAL A 173 4.01 2.22 -1.87
N TYR A 174 3.42 2.85 -2.89
CA TYR A 174 2.34 2.32 -3.71
C TYR A 174 2.74 2.39 -5.18
N GLN A 175 2.26 1.43 -5.98
CA GLN A 175 2.68 1.34 -7.38
C GLN A 175 1.96 2.37 -8.26
N THR A 176 0.75 2.74 -7.85
CA THR A 176 -0.13 3.71 -8.50
C THR A 176 -0.83 4.59 -7.45
N LEU A 177 -1.39 5.72 -7.88
CA LEU A 177 -2.21 6.56 -7.00
C LEU A 177 -3.53 5.86 -6.64
N GLU A 178 -4.06 5.08 -7.56
CA GLU A 178 -5.27 4.28 -7.40
C GLU A 178 -5.12 3.25 -6.28
N ASP A 179 -3.92 2.66 -6.13
CA ASP A 179 -3.61 1.78 -4.99
C ASP A 179 -3.71 2.53 -3.65
N VAL A 180 -3.25 3.79 -3.59
CA VAL A 180 -3.36 4.62 -2.38
C VAL A 180 -4.83 4.80 -1.99
N ILE A 181 -5.69 5.17 -2.95
CA ILE A 181 -7.09 5.43 -2.66
C ILE A 181 -7.86 4.13 -2.39
N SER A 182 -7.51 3.03 -3.06
CA SER A 182 -8.16 1.73 -2.85
C SER A 182 -7.95 1.22 -1.43
N VAL A 183 -6.75 1.43 -0.88
CA VAL A 183 -6.40 1.04 0.49
C VAL A 183 -6.92 2.08 1.48
N HIS A 184 -6.63 3.36 1.27
CA HIS A 184 -6.83 4.40 2.29
C HIS A 184 -8.08 5.26 2.10
N GLY A 185 -8.85 5.05 1.03
CA GLY A 185 -10.04 5.84 0.72
C GLY A 185 -11.24 5.55 1.64
N HIS A 186 -11.27 4.38 2.31
CA HIS A 186 -12.31 3.98 3.26
C HIS A 186 -13.75 4.26 2.77
N GLU A 187 -14.08 3.81 1.55
CA GLU A 187 -15.39 4.05 0.90
C GLU A 187 -15.73 5.54 0.69
N GLY A 188 -14.72 6.37 0.48
CA GLY A 188 -14.86 7.82 0.28
C GLY A 188 -14.76 8.65 1.56
N ARG A 189 -14.54 8.00 2.72
CA ARG A 189 -14.30 8.69 3.99
C ARG A 189 -12.93 9.33 4.08
N THR A 190 -11.96 8.87 3.28
CA THR A 190 -10.74 9.63 3.01
C THR A 190 -10.69 9.99 1.53
N GLN A 191 -10.33 11.23 1.25
CA GLN A 191 -10.24 11.75 -0.11
C GLN A 191 -8.82 12.25 -0.37
N LEU A 192 -8.37 12.07 -1.61
CA LEU A 192 -7.08 12.59 -2.05
C LEU A 192 -7.27 13.97 -2.65
N GLN A 193 -6.48 14.95 -2.21
CA GLN A 193 -6.46 16.30 -2.75
C GLN A 193 -5.04 16.68 -3.19
N PHE A 194 -4.88 17.11 -4.44
CA PHE A 194 -3.60 17.65 -4.93
C PHE A 194 -3.38 19.09 -4.47
N ILE A 195 -2.13 19.46 -4.20
CA ILE A 195 -1.76 20.77 -3.63
C ILE A 195 -0.78 21.57 -4.50
N ASP A 196 -0.80 21.31 -5.80
CA ASP A 196 0.06 21.96 -6.81
C ASP A 196 -0.76 22.72 -7.85
#